data_AF-Q4UBL4-F1
#
_entry.id   AF-Q4UBL4-F1
#
_cell.length_a   1.000
_cell.length_b   1.000
_cell.length_c   1.000
_cell.angle_alpha   90.00
_cell.angle_beta   90.00
_cell.angle_gamma   90.00
#
_symmetry.space_group_name_H-M   'P 1'
#
loop_
_entity.id
_entity.type
_entity.pdbx_description
1 polymer ?
#
loop_
_entity_poly.entity_id
_entity_poly.type
_entity_poly.pdbx_seq_one_letter_code
_entity_poly.pdbx_strand_id
1 'polypeptide(L)'
;MKYIITTKSGYVFSKVQYDGKEVWKKNTTIRPTRIFIKLNESYLIISTSDGDTLYYQYANKKWTLRTDKNTDAVETETDQLIKKLRENGDTEIADLVEKLKKIKTQCHL
;
A
#
# COMPACT_ATOMS: atom_id res chain seq x y z
N MET A 1 -16.66 -2.51 -13.49
CA MET A 1 -17.04 -3.74 -12.78
C MET A 1 -16.22 -3.89 -11.50
N LYS A 2 -16.86 -4.34 -10.43
CA LYS A 2 -16.30 -4.49 -9.08
C LYS A 2 -16.51 -5.93 -8.63
N TYR A 3 -15.46 -6.56 -8.09
CA TYR A 3 -15.53 -7.92 -7.58
C TYR A 3 -15.03 -7.97 -6.13
N ILE A 4 -15.73 -8.74 -5.31
CA ILE A 4 -15.32 -9.06 -3.94
C ILE A 4 -15.23 -10.58 -3.88
N ILE A 5 -14.05 -11.10 -3.55
CA ILE A 5 -13.78 -12.54 -3.49
C ILE A 5 -13.41 -12.87 -2.04
N THR A 6 -14.13 -13.83 -1.46
CA THR A 6 -13.88 -14.35 -0.13
C THR A 6 -13.62 -15.85 -0.20
N THR A 7 -12.78 -16.34 0.71
CA THR A 7 -12.55 -17.78 0.83
C THR A 7 -13.68 -18.44 1.61
N LYS A 8 -14.01 -19.68 1.25
CA LYS A 8 -14.86 -20.54 2.08
C LYS A 8 -14.09 -20.97 3.34
N SER A 9 -14.82 -21.34 4.39
CA SER A 9 -14.22 -21.91 5.60
C SER A 9 -13.30 -23.09 5.25
N GLY A 10 -12.12 -23.14 5.87
CA GLY A 10 -11.09 -24.14 5.59
C GLY A 10 -10.17 -23.86 4.38
N TYR A 11 -10.46 -22.84 3.56
CA TYR A 11 -9.64 -22.50 2.39
C TYR A 11 -8.85 -21.20 2.56
N VAL A 12 -7.72 -21.10 1.83
CA VAL A 12 -6.84 -19.92 1.83
C VAL A 12 -6.48 -19.51 0.41
N PHE A 13 -6.32 -18.21 0.18
CA PHE A 13 -5.74 -17.73 -1.07
C PHE A 13 -4.24 -18.04 -1.12
N SER A 14 -3.77 -18.57 -2.25
CA SER A 14 -2.35 -18.90 -2.48
C SER A 14 -1.70 -17.98 -3.52
N LYS A 15 -2.47 -17.47 -4.49
CA LYS A 15 -2.02 -16.52 -5.52
C LYS A 15 -3.20 -15.71 -6.08
N VAL A 16 -2.87 -14.57 -6.67
CA VAL A 16 -3.76 -13.75 -7.51
C VAL A 16 -3.10 -13.59 -8.87
N GLN A 17 -3.84 -13.89 -9.93
CA GLN A 17 -3.40 -13.70 -11.31
C GLN A 17 -4.39 -12.82 -12.06
N TYR A 18 -3.87 -12.01 -12.98
CA TYR A 18 -4.65 -11.20 -13.91
C TYR A 18 -4.09 -11.42 -15.31
N ASP A 19 -4.95 -11.83 -16.25
CA ASP A 19 -4.56 -12.12 -17.64
C ASP A 19 -3.37 -13.11 -17.75
N GLY A 20 -3.44 -14.20 -16.98
CA GLY A 20 -2.38 -15.22 -16.90
C GLY A 20 -1.12 -14.80 -16.14
N LYS A 21 -0.93 -13.51 -15.81
CA LYS A 21 0.25 -13.00 -15.09
C LYS A 21 0.03 -13.00 -13.59
N GLU A 22 1.04 -13.39 -12.84
CA GLU A 22 1.04 -13.33 -11.38
C GLU A 22 1.09 -11.87 -10.89
N VAL A 23 0.16 -11.52 -10.00
CA VAL A 23 0.05 -10.19 -9.39
C VAL A 23 0.52 -10.22 -7.94
N TRP A 24 0.09 -11.26 -7.23
CA TRP A 24 0.46 -11.50 -5.84
C TRP A 24 0.57 -13.00 -5.61
N LYS A 25 1.49 -13.42 -4.74
CA LYS A 25 1.66 -14.79 -4.30
C LYS A 25 1.87 -14.81 -2.81
N LYS A 26 1.32 -15.84 -2.15
CA LYS A 26 1.50 -16.03 -0.71
C LYS A 26 2.99 -16.19 -0.37
N ASN A 27 3.50 -15.21 0.37
CA ASN A 27 4.69 -15.34 1.21
C ASN A 27 4.20 -15.87 2.58
N THR A 28 4.92 -16.83 3.13
CA THR A 28 4.52 -17.83 4.15
C THR A 28 3.80 -17.32 5.40
N THR A 29 3.90 -16.04 5.74
CA THR A 29 3.42 -15.50 7.03
C THR A 29 2.02 -14.88 6.94
N ILE A 30 1.63 -14.39 5.77
CA ILE A 30 0.44 -13.53 5.65
C ILE A 30 -0.67 -14.29 4.91
N ARG A 31 -1.85 -14.41 5.54
CA ARG A 31 -3.03 -15.06 4.93
C ARG A 31 -4.01 -14.00 4.44
N PRO A 32 -4.27 -13.89 3.14
CA PRO A 32 -5.34 -13.05 2.65
C PRO A 32 -6.70 -13.57 3.12
N THR A 33 -7.55 -12.66 3.57
CA THR A 33 -8.91 -12.94 4.04
C THR A 33 -9.94 -12.48 3.01
N ARG A 34 -9.67 -11.36 2.32
CA ARG A 34 -10.55 -10.79 1.29
C ARG A 34 -9.72 -10.18 0.16
N ILE A 35 -10.22 -10.35 -1.06
CA ILE A 35 -9.68 -9.71 -2.26
C ILE A 35 -10.75 -8.83 -2.87
N PHE A 36 -10.39 -7.60 -3.16
CA PHE A 36 -11.23 -6.62 -3.83
C PHE A 36 -10.57 -6.16 -5.12
N ILE A 37 -11.32 -6.23 -6.22
CA ILE A 37 -10.81 -5.86 -7.54
C ILE A 37 -11.76 -4.84 -8.16
N LYS A 38 -11.20 -3.72 -8.60
CA LYS A 38 -11.91 -2.68 -9.34
C LYS A 38 -11.20 -2.46 -10.68
N LEU A 39 -11.58 -3.27 -11.66
CA LEU A 39 -10.91 -3.31 -12.98
C LEU A 39 -10.92 -1.96 -13.69
N ASN A 40 -12.00 -1.20 -13.57
CA ASN A 40 -12.15 0.11 -14.19
C ASN A 40 -11.15 1.14 -13.65
N GLU A 41 -10.76 0.98 -12.38
CA GLU A 41 -9.82 1.88 -11.71
C GLU A 41 -8.44 1.25 -11.58
N SER A 42 -8.25 0.06 -12.16
CA SER A 42 -6.95 -0.63 -12.15
C SER A 42 -6.41 -0.86 -10.74
N TYR A 43 -7.27 -1.10 -9.75
CA TYR A 43 -6.87 -1.39 -8.36
C TYR A 43 -7.22 -2.81 -7.92
N LEU A 44 -6.31 -3.41 -7.17
CA LEU A 44 -6.46 -4.66 -6.43
C LEU A 44 -6.12 -4.37 -4.97
N ILE A 45 -6.98 -4.80 -4.05
CA ILE A 45 -6.79 -4.64 -2.61
C ILE A 45 -6.88 -6.03 -1.98
N ILE A 46 -5.90 -6.36 -1.13
CA ILE A 46 -5.82 -7.64 -0.45
C ILE A 46 -5.77 -7.37 1.06
N SER A 47 -6.86 -7.69 1.76
CA SER A 47 -6.89 -7.65 3.22
C SER A 47 -6.30 -8.93 3.79
N THR A 48 -5.50 -8.81 4.83
CA THR A 48 -4.73 -9.93 5.41
C THR A 48 -5.16 -10.23 6.84
N SER A 49 -4.79 -11.41 7.33
CA SER A 49 -5.23 -11.94 8.64
C SER A 49 -4.62 -11.23 9.84
N ASP A 50 -3.50 -10.56 9.64
CA ASP A 50 -2.80 -9.70 10.61
C ASP A 50 -3.41 -8.29 10.71
N GLY A 51 -4.40 -7.97 9.88
CA GLY A 51 -5.05 -6.66 9.85
C GLY A 51 -4.50 -5.71 8.78
N ASP A 52 -3.40 -6.07 8.12
CA ASP A 52 -2.83 -5.26 7.04
C ASP A 52 -3.70 -5.28 5.77
N THR A 53 -3.41 -4.34 4.87
CA THR A 53 -4.04 -4.28 3.56
C THR A 53 -3.01 -3.93 2.49
N LEU A 54 -2.82 -4.82 1.52
CA LEU A 54 -1.94 -4.59 0.38
C LEU A 54 -2.72 -3.93 -0.76
N TYR A 55 -2.21 -2.80 -1.23
CA TYR A 55 -2.79 -2.04 -2.35
C TYR A 55 -1.94 -2.22 -3.59
N TYR A 56 -2.53 -2.71 -4.67
CA TYR A 56 -1.90 -2.87 -5.97
C TYR A 56 -2.57 -1.98 -6.99
N GLN A 57 -1.77 -1.30 -7.81
CA GLN A 57 -2.24 -0.51 -8.94
C GLN A 57 -1.67 -1.05 -10.24
N TYR A 58 -2.51 -1.15 -11.26
CA TYR A 58 -2.12 -1.52 -12.61
C TYR A 58 -1.84 -0.26 -13.43
N ALA A 59 -0.58 -0.07 -13.82
CA ALA A 59 -0.14 1.01 -14.68
C ALA A 59 1.00 0.51 -15.56
N ASN A 60 1.18 1.08 -16.76
CA ASN A 60 2.27 0.70 -17.67
C ASN A 60 2.36 -0.83 -17.91
N LYS A 61 1.21 -1.50 -18.02
CA LYS A 61 1.07 -2.96 -18.21
C LYS A 61 1.67 -3.81 -17.09
N LYS A 62 1.82 -3.25 -15.88
CA LYS A 62 2.38 -3.92 -14.71
C LYS A 62 1.58 -3.59 -13.45
N TRP A 63 1.37 -4.61 -12.61
CA TRP A 63 0.87 -4.41 -11.25
C TRP A 63 2.02 -4.03 -10.33
N THR A 64 1.83 -2.97 -9.56
CA THR A 64 2.82 -2.48 -8.60
C THR A 64 2.17 -2.34 -7.23
N LEU A 65 2.85 -2.85 -6.20
CA LEU A 65 2.45 -2.63 -4.81
C LEU A 65 2.64 -1.14 -4.49
N ARG A 66 1.58 -0.51 -3.99
CA ARG A 66 1.53 0.88 -3.55
C ARG A 66 1.89 0.93 -2.06
N THR A 67 3.17 1.19 -1.77
CA THR A 67 3.66 1.35 -0.40
C THR A 67 3.23 2.69 0.23
N ASP A 68 2.84 3.66 -0.59
CA ASP A 68 2.28 4.96 -0.17
C ASP A 68 0.86 4.87 0.40
N LYS A 69 0.18 3.74 0.20
CA LYS A 69 -1.13 3.42 0.79
C LYS A 69 -1.02 2.54 2.04
N ASN A 70 0.20 2.10 2.38
CA ASN A 70 0.54 1.49 3.65
C ASN A 70 1.04 2.63 4.55
N THR A 71 0.11 3.42 5.07
CA THR A 71 0.33 4.75 5.65
C THR A 71 1.36 4.75 6.80
N ASP A 72 1.56 3.62 7.47
CA ASP A 72 2.35 3.55 8.70
C ASP A 72 3.87 3.45 8.45
N ALA A 73 4.31 2.91 7.31
CA ALA A 73 5.75 2.67 7.07
C ALA A 73 6.50 3.91 6.55
N VAL A 74 5.87 4.73 5.70
CA VAL A 74 6.53 5.88 5.04
C VAL A 74 6.53 7.13 5.94
N GLU A 75 5.51 7.30 6.79
CA GLU A 75 5.49 8.38 7.77
C GLU A 75 6.58 8.19 8.82
N THR A 76 6.84 6.94 9.22
CA THR A 76 7.89 6.60 10.19
C THR A 76 9.29 6.99 9.72
N GLU A 77 9.65 6.77 8.44
CA GLU A 77 10.97 7.14 7.91
C GLU A 77 11.12 8.66 7.73
N THR A 78 10.05 9.35 7.31
CA THR A 78 10.05 10.81 7.14
C THR A 78 10.18 11.52 8.49
N ASP A 79 9.49 11.02 9.52
CA ASP A 79 9.52 11.60 10.86
C ASP A 79 10.89 11.36 11.54
N GLN A 80 11.54 10.21 11.28
CA GLN A 80 12.92 9.96 11.70
C GLN A 80 13.92 10.90 11.02
N LEU A 81 13.73 11.23 9.74
CA LEU A 81 14.58 12.18 9.03
C LEU A 81 14.43 13.61 9.56
N ILE A 82 13.19 14.06 9.79
CA ILE A 82 12.91 15.38 10.38
C ILE A 82 13.61 15.52 11.74
N LYS A 83 13.55 14.47 12.58
CA LYS A 83 14.24 14.45 13.87
C LYS A 83 15.75 14.65 13.72
N LYS A 84 16.41 13.90 12.82
CA LYS A 84 17.85 14.02 12.57
C LYS A 84 18.25 15.41 12.06
N LEU A 85 17.43 16.02 11.19
CA LEU A 85 17.67 17.38 10.69
C LEU A 85 17.61 18.41 11.82
N ARG A 86 16.62 18.29 12.72
CA ARG A 86 16.50 19.16 13.90
C ARG A 86 17.68 18.97 14.87
N GLU A 87 18.13 17.74 15.08
CA GLU A 87 19.33 17.43 15.90
C GLU A 87 20.61 18.02 15.31
N ASN A 88 20.72 18.08 13.98
CA ASN A 88 21.85 18.67 13.27
C ASN A 88 21.76 20.21 13.14
N GLY A 89 20.66 20.83 13.58
CA GLY A 89 20.43 22.28 13.45
C GLY A 89 19.88 22.74 12.10
N ASP A 90 19.57 21.82 11.19
CA ASP A 90 19.04 22.08 9.84
C ASP A 90 17.52 22.35 9.87
N THR A 91 17.10 23.34 10.66
CA THR A 91 15.68 23.62 10.94
C THR A 91 14.90 24.08 9.71
N GLU A 92 15.53 24.81 8.80
CA GLU A 92 14.89 25.29 7.56
C GLU A 92 14.48 24.13 6.64
N ILE A 93 15.33 23.11 6.51
CA ILE A 93 15.04 21.90 5.73
C ILE A 93 13.94 21.08 6.40
N ALA A 94 14.00 20.93 7.73
CA ALA A 94 12.97 20.22 8.49
C ALA A 94 11.57 20.84 8.28
N ASP A 95 11.48 22.16 8.35
CA ASP A 95 10.21 22.88 8.20
C ASP A 95 9.66 22.82 6.76
N LEU A 96 10.54 22.81 5.75
CA LEU A 96 10.14 22.57 4.36
C LEU A 96 9.56 21.16 4.15
N VAL A 97 10.19 20.14 4.74
CA VAL A 97 9.73 18.75 4.66
C VAL A 97 8.36 18.59 5.33
N GLU A 98 8.15 19.21 6.49
CA GLU A 98 6.83 19.22 7.15
C GLU A 98 5.74 19.88 6.30
N LYS A 99 6.07 21.01 5.64
CA LYS A 99 5.13 21.67 4.72
C LYS A 99 4.79 20.75 3.54
N LEU A 100 5.76 20.06 2.96
CA LEU A 100 5.52 19.08 1.89
C LEU A 100 4.65 17.90 2.35
N LYS A 101 4.82 17.41 3.59
CA LYS A 101 3.96 16.37 4.18
C LYS A 101 2.49 16.85 4.20
N LYS A 102 2.24 18.06 4.71
CA LYS A 102 0.89 18.67 4.74
C LYS A 102 0.26 18.81 3.36
N ILE A 103 1.02 19.23 2.35
CA ILE A 103 0.54 19.37 0.97
C ILE A 103 0.11 18.01 0.39
N LYS A 104 0.91 16.96 0.57
CA LYS A 104 0.57 15.60 0.09
C LYS A 104 -0.71 15.04 0.72
N THR A 105 -0.94 15.33 2.01
CA THR A 105 -2.17 14.91 2.69
C THR A 105 -3.41 15.65 2.16
N GLN A 106 -3.27 16.91 1.76
CA GLN A 106 -4.37 17.73 1.22
C GLN A 106 -4.72 17.41 -0.25
N CYS A 107 -3.79 16.88 -1.04
CA CYS A 107 -4.00 16.58 -2.47
C CYS A 107 -4.65 15.21 -2.79
N HIS A 108 -5.13 14.45 -1.80
CA HIS A 108 -5.91 13.23 -2.05
C HIS A 108 -7.34 13.57 -2.54
N LEU A 109 -7.50 13.71 -3.87
CA LEU A 109 -8.75 13.53 -4.62
C LEU A 109 -8.84 12.09 -5.15
#